data_AF-A0A7S2LKL8-F1
#
_entry.id   AF-A0A7S2LKL8-F1
#
_cell.length_a   1.000
_cell.length_b   1.000
_cell.length_c   1.000
_cell.angle_alpha   90.00
_cell.angle_beta   90.00
_cell.angle_gamma   90.00
#
_symmetry.space_group_name_H-M   'P 1'
#
loop_
_entity.id
_entity.type
_entity.pdbx_description
1 polymer ?
#
loop_
_entity_poly.entity_id
_entity_poly.type
_entity_poly.pdbx_seq_one_letter_code
_entity_poly.pdbx_strand_id
1 'polypeptide(L)'
;ASATTVSTLLRPHEEMMATIIIQLLRNCPREDATHRKELLLCTRLILSIPEFRTGFFRHIDNMLDERILVGCTTALVRGGSSGSAAITAGSTLELQGVIRPLGYTVLAEFLSFVRTKLTPAQLSRVVRIFSRLLHDTQTDVPISLQIMSVRLLLNLCEVVYLSKDPNVQVGRDLLVRILMTVVQKFRTLKDKIPKILEDAEREVEVRVRSAERVDKCMLGEEGIDGG
;
A
#
# COMPACT_ATOMS: atom_id res chain seq x y z
N ALA A 1 -4.25 -27.90 22.39
CA ALA A 1 -3.20 -28.93 22.16
C ALA A 1 -2.92 -29.23 20.67
N SER A 2 -3.85 -28.99 19.72
CA SER A 2 -3.65 -29.34 18.29
C SER A 2 -2.82 -28.34 17.47
N ALA A 3 -2.96 -27.03 17.70
CA ALA A 3 -2.27 -26.01 16.89
C ALA A 3 -0.73 -26.01 17.07
N THR A 4 -0.25 -26.34 18.27
CA THR A 4 1.19 -26.41 18.60
C THR A 4 1.89 -27.52 17.82
N THR A 5 1.21 -28.65 17.58
CA THR A 5 1.76 -29.81 16.87
C THR A 5 1.94 -29.54 15.38
N VAL A 6 0.96 -28.86 14.75
CA VAL A 6 1.00 -28.52 13.32
C VAL A 6 2.09 -27.47 13.03
N SER A 7 2.19 -26.41 13.85
CA SER A 7 3.24 -25.40 13.70
C SER A 7 4.66 -26.00 13.84
N THR A 8 4.83 -26.96 14.75
CA THR A 8 6.12 -27.64 14.96
C THR A 8 6.50 -28.54 13.78
N LEU A 9 5.52 -29.18 13.13
CA LEU A 9 5.75 -30.04 11.96
C LEU A 9 6.06 -29.26 10.67
N LEU A 10 5.52 -28.04 10.53
CA LEU A 10 5.69 -27.26 9.30
C LEU A 10 6.95 -26.37 9.30
N ARG A 11 7.50 -26.05 10.48
CA ARG A 11 8.70 -25.22 10.63
C ARG A 11 9.89 -25.66 9.74
N PRO A 12 10.21 -26.96 9.58
CA PRO A 12 11.31 -27.39 8.70
C PRO A 12 11.12 -27.00 7.22
N HIS A 13 9.89 -26.75 6.79
CA HIS A 13 9.55 -26.42 5.41
C HIS A 13 9.48 -24.91 5.14
N GLU A 14 9.76 -24.05 6.14
CA GLU A 14 9.61 -22.60 6.01
C GLU A 14 10.41 -21.99 4.84
N GLU A 15 11.68 -22.40 4.68
CA GLU A 15 12.56 -21.88 3.63
C GLU A 15 12.10 -22.33 2.24
N MET A 16 11.67 -23.60 2.14
CA MET A 16 11.16 -24.17 0.90
C MET A 16 9.88 -23.46 0.45
N MET A 17 8.94 -23.24 1.37
CA MET A 17 7.71 -22.52 1.05
C MET A 17 7.97 -21.08 0.62
N ALA A 18 8.84 -20.34 1.33
CA ALA A 18 9.21 -18.98 0.95
C ALA A 18 9.82 -18.95 -0.46
N THR A 19 10.70 -19.91 -0.77
CA THR A 19 11.31 -20.02 -2.11
C THR A 19 10.25 -20.24 -3.19
N ILE A 20 9.33 -21.19 -2.99
CA ILE A 20 8.27 -21.53 -3.95
C ILE A 20 7.35 -20.32 -4.16
N ILE A 21 6.91 -19.64 -3.10
CA ILE A 21 6.03 -18.47 -3.18
C ILE A 21 6.69 -17.35 -4.00
N ILE A 22 7.96 -17.06 -3.74
CA ILE A 22 8.71 -16.04 -4.48
C ILE A 22 8.87 -16.43 -5.96
N GLN A 23 9.13 -17.70 -6.25
CA GLN A 23 9.20 -18.20 -7.62
C GLN A 23 7.84 -18.09 -8.34
N LEU A 24 6.74 -18.44 -7.68
CA LEU A 24 5.39 -18.30 -8.22
C LEU A 24 5.05 -16.84 -8.51
N LEU A 25 5.32 -15.92 -7.58
CA LEU A 25 5.10 -14.48 -7.78
C LEU A 25 5.93 -13.92 -8.94
N ARG A 26 7.18 -14.38 -9.09
CA ARG A 26 8.09 -13.97 -10.17
C ARG A 26 7.67 -14.53 -11.54
N ASN A 27 7.19 -15.77 -11.57
CA ASN A 27 6.84 -16.48 -12.80
C ASN A 27 5.38 -16.24 -13.23
N CYS A 28 4.53 -15.70 -12.34
CA CYS A 28 3.14 -15.39 -12.65
C CYS A 28 3.06 -14.42 -13.85
N PRO A 29 2.32 -14.74 -14.92
CA PRO A 29 2.17 -13.87 -16.09
C PRO A 29 1.60 -12.50 -15.69
N ARG A 30 1.94 -11.46 -16.45
CA ARG A 30 1.42 -10.10 -16.19
C ARG A 30 -0.05 -9.94 -16.53
N GLU A 31 -0.51 -10.70 -17.51
CA GLU A 31 -1.90 -10.71 -18.00
C GLU A 31 -2.85 -11.39 -16.99
N ASP A 32 -2.30 -12.25 -16.12
CA ASP A 32 -3.07 -12.99 -15.13
C ASP A 32 -3.10 -12.30 -13.77
N ALA A 33 -3.85 -11.21 -13.73
CA ALA A 33 -3.96 -10.36 -12.57
C ALA A 33 -4.76 -11.05 -11.43
N THR A 34 -5.70 -11.95 -11.76
CA THR A 34 -6.50 -12.71 -10.79
C THR A 34 -5.63 -13.66 -9.97
N HIS A 35 -4.82 -14.51 -10.61
CA HIS A 35 -3.95 -15.43 -9.88
C HIS A 35 -2.86 -14.69 -9.10
N ARG A 36 -2.35 -13.56 -9.62
CA ARG A 36 -1.43 -12.70 -8.86
C ARG A 36 -2.07 -12.18 -7.56
N LYS A 37 -3.33 -11.73 -7.62
CA LYS A 37 -4.08 -11.29 -6.43
C LYS A 37 -4.19 -12.41 -5.39
N GLU A 38 -4.59 -13.61 -5.82
CA GLU A 38 -4.69 -14.77 -4.91
C GLU A 38 -3.33 -15.14 -4.31
N LEU A 39 -2.26 -15.16 -5.12
CA LEU A 39 -0.89 -15.39 -4.62
C LEU A 39 -0.47 -14.36 -3.57
N LEU A 40 -0.79 -13.08 -3.76
CA LEU A 40 -0.49 -12.03 -2.79
C LEU A 40 -1.30 -12.20 -1.50
N LEU A 41 -2.59 -12.58 -1.59
CA LEU A 41 -3.42 -12.90 -0.42
C LEU A 41 -2.87 -14.10 0.34
N CYS A 42 -2.51 -15.19 -0.35
CA CYS A 42 -1.86 -16.35 0.25
C CYS A 42 -0.54 -15.98 0.93
N THR A 43 0.29 -15.18 0.25
CA THR A 43 1.57 -14.70 0.80
C THR A 43 1.35 -13.93 2.10
N ARG A 44 0.34 -13.05 2.14
CA ARG A 44 -0.04 -12.29 3.34
C ARG A 44 -0.43 -13.19 4.50
N LEU A 45 -1.25 -14.20 4.23
CA LEU A 45 -1.70 -15.16 5.25
C LEU A 45 -0.51 -15.95 5.81
N ILE A 46 0.42 -16.37 4.96
CA ILE A 46 1.64 -17.08 5.38
C ILE A 46 2.54 -16.18 6.23
N LEU A 47 2.71 -14.91 5.83
CA LEU A 47 3.48 -13.92 6.60
C LEU A 47 2.84 -13.57 7.95
N SER A 48 1.52 -13.74 8.07
CA SER A 48 0.81 -13.52 9.33
C SER A 48 1.21 -14.57 10.39
N ILE A 49 1.59 -15.78 9.97
CA ILE A 49 2.07 -16.86 10.82
C ILE A 49 3.55 -16.59 11.21
N PRO A 50 3.87 -16.35 12.49
CA PRO A 50 5.21 -15.96 12.93
C PRO A 50 6.34 -16.91 12.51
N GLU A 51 6.07 -18.20 12.50
CA GLU A 51 7.04 -19.26 12.24
C GLU A 51 7.53 -19.27 10.79
N PHE A 52 6.74 -18.80 9.83
CA PHE A 52 7.17 -18.79 8.43
C PHE A 52 7.91 -17.51 8.02
N ARG A 53 7.93 -16.48 8.88
CA ARG A 53 8.53 -15.18 8.56
C ARG A 53 10.03 -15.27 8.34
N THR A 54 10.71 -16.13 9.09
CA THR A 54 12.16 -16.35 9.03
C THR A 54 12.59 -16.92 7.69
N GLY A 55 11.79 -17.80 7.09
CA GLY A 55 12.04 -18.35 5.75
C GLY A 55 12.15 -17.28 4.66
N PHE A 56 11.45 -16.14 4.80
CA PHE A 56 11.50 -15.04 3.85
C PHE A 56 12.74 -14.14 3.98
N PHE A 57 13.59 -14.33 5.00
CA PHE A 57 14.76 -13.45 5.22
C PHE A 57 15.76 -13.53 4.07
N ARG A 58 15.96 -14.73 3.50
CA ARG A 58 16.82 -14.90 2.31
C ARG A 58 16.26 -14.25 1.05
N HIS A 59 14.97 -13.88 1.07
CA HIS A 59 14.26 -13.29 -0.06
C HIS A 59 13.89 -11.83 0.16
N ILE A 60 14.45 -11.14 1.17
CA ILE A 60 14.18 -9.71 1.43
C ILE A 60 14.36 -8.89 0.15
N ASP A 61 15.42 -9.14 -0.62
CA ASP A 61 15.68 -8.36 -1.83
C ASP A 61 14.65 -8.58 -2.93
N ASN A 62 14.09 -9.80 -3.02
CA ASN A 62 12.99 -10.09 -3.94
C ASN A 62 11.69 -9.43 -3.46
N MET A 63 11.41 -9.46 -2.15
CA MET A 63 10.26 -8.78 -1.56
C MET A 63 10.35 -7.25 -1.74
N LEU A 64 11.55 -6.68 -1.69
CA LEU A 64 11.78 -5.25 -1.94
C LEU A 64 11.72 -4.88 -3.43
N ASP A 65 11.63 -5.84 -4.36
CA ASP A 65 11.41 -5.55 -5.77
C ASP A 65 9.91 -5.33 -6.02
N GLU A 66 9.53 -4.07 -6.19
CA GLU A 66 8.14 -3.68 -6.49
C GLU A 66 7.61 -4.37 -7.75
N ARG A 67 8.47 -4.79 -8.70
CA ARG A 67 8.03 -5.53 -9.89
C ARG A 67 7.50 -6.93 -9.57
N ILE A 68 7.94 -7.52 -8.46
CA ILE A 68 7.52 -8.86 -8.02
C ILE A 68 6.19 -8.75 -7.26
N LEU A 69 6.08 -7.85 -6.27
CA LEU A 69 4.89 -7.77 -5.40
C LEU A 69 3.77 -6.89 -5.94
N VAL A 70 4.10 -5.79 -6.61
CA VAL A 70 3.13 -4.78 -7.06
C VAL A 70 2.77 -4.99 -8.55
N GLY A 71 3.61 -5.74 -9.28
CA GLY A 71 3.54 -5.84 -10.73
C GLY A 71 4.05 -4.57 -11.41
N CYS A 72 4.16 -4.57 -12.75
CA CYS A 72 4.56 -3.36 -13.47
C CYS A 72 3.57 -2.23 -13.18
N THR A 73 4.05 -1.18 -12.50
CA THR A 73 3.32 0.08 -12.43
C THR A 73 3.14 0.57 -13.86
N THR A 74 1.92 0.94 -14.20
CA THR A 74 1.46 1.39 -15.53
C THR A 74 2.12 2.68 -16.02
N ALA A 75 3.23 3.11 -15.42
CA ALA A 75 4.02 4.27 -15.84
C ALA A 75 4.74 4.07 -17.19
N LEU A 76 4.88 2.83 -17.70
CA LEU A 76 5.41 2.58 -19.05
C LEU A 76 4.34 2.52 -20.15
N VAL A 77 3.04 2.59 -19.81
CA VAL A 77 1.98 2.67 -20.83
C VAL A 77 1.90 4.08 -21.46
N ARG A 78 2.61 5.08 -20.90
CA ARG A 78 2.70 6.43 -21.48
C ARG A 78 3.87 6.67 -22.44
N GLY A 79 4.65 5.66 -22.83
CA GLY A 79 5.85 5.91 -23.66
C GLY A 79 6.51 4.74 -24.39
N GLY A 80 5.84 3.62 -24.65
CA GLY A 80 6.43 2.48 -25.37
C GLY A 80 5.55 2.01 -26.53
N SER A 81 5.97 2.32 -27.75
CA SER A 81 5.41 1.80 -29.00
C SER A 81 5.47 0.27 -29.07
N SER A 82 4.32 -0.40 -29.14
CA SER A 82 4.07 -1.55 -30.01
C SER A 82 2.61 -1.97 -29.79
N GLY A 83 1.82 -1.95 -30.88
CA GLY A 83 0.37 -2.16 -30.84
C GLY A 83 -0.06 -3.49 -30.25
N SER A 84 -1.32 -3.54 -29.79
CA SER A 84 -2.01 -4.70 -29.19
C SER A 84 -2.06 -4.82 -27.66
N ALA A 85 -2.20 -3.70 -26.92
CA ALA A 85 -2.61 -3.75 -25.50
C ALA A 85 -3.81 -2.82 -25.16
N ALA A 86 -4.52 -2.32 -26.18
CA ALA A 86 -5.54 -1.29 -26.00
C ALA A 86 -6.97 -1.83 -25.77
N ILE A 87 -7.23 -3.11 -26.03
CA ILE A 87 -8.60 -3.67 -25.99
C ILE A 87 -8.93 -4.35 -24.64
N THR A 88 -7.92 -4.75 -23.86
CA THR A 88 -8.08 -5.37 -22.52
C THR A 88 -7.75 -4.41 -21.36
N ALA A 89 -7.60 -3.12 -21.64
CA ALA A 89 -7.15 -2.12 -20.67
C ALA A 89 -8.19 -1.79 -19.59
N GLY A 90 -9.50 -1.95 -19.86
CA GLY A 90 -10.55 -1.60 -18.89
C GLY A 90 -10.54 -2.48 -17.63
N SER A 91 -10.47 -3.80 -17.79
CA SER A 91 -10.50 -4.76 -16.67
C SER A 91 -9.17 -4.93 -15.96
N THR A 92 -8.04 -4.75 -16.67
CA THR A 92 -6.70 -4.81 -16.05
C THR A 92 -6.36 -3.56 -15.25
N LEU A 93 -6.88 -2.39 -15.63
CA LEU A 93 -6.61 -1.13 -14.91
C LEU A 93 -7.37 -1.06 -13.58
N GLU A 94 -8.60 -1.58 -13.53
CA GLU A 94 -9.33 -1.74 -12.26
C GLU A 94 -8.68 -2.80 -11.34
N LEU A 95 -8.25 -3.94 -11.89
CA LEU A 95 -7.54 -4.94 -11.08
C LEU A 95 -6.17 -4.43 -10.60
N GLN A 96 -5.49 -3.61 -11.39
CA GLN A 96 -4.25 -2.94 -10.99
C GLN A 96 -4.49 -1.99 -9.81
N GLY A 97 -5.66 -1.34 -9.76
CA GLY A 97 -6.13 -0.53 -8.64
C GLY A 97 -6.29 -1.32 -7.34
N VAL A 98 -6.51 -2.64 -7.41
CA VAL A 98 -6.62 -3.53 -6.23
C VAL A 98 -5.28 -4.19 -5.88
N ILE A 99 -4.56 -4.69 -6.89
CA ILE A 99 -3.29 -5.41 -6.71
C ILE A 99 -2.22 -4.49 -6.12
N ARG A 100 -2.16 -3.24 -6.56
CA ARG A 100 -1.14 -2.31 -6.11
C ARG A 100 -1.25 -2.01 -4.61
N PRO A 101 -2.43 -1.60 -4.07
CA PRO A 101 -2.65 -1.52 -2.63
C PRO A 101 -2.33 -2.81 -1.87
N LEU A 102 -2.73 -3.95 -2.41
CA LEU A 102 -2.50 -5.24 -1.78
C LEU A 102 -1.00 -5.56 -1.67
N GLY A 103 -0.24 -5.42 -2.78
CA GLY A 103 1.20 -5.66 -2.81
C GLY A 103 1.96 -4.79 -1.81
N TYR A 104 1.64 -3.50 -1.71
CA TYR A 104 2.25 -2.62 -0.70
C TYR A 104 1.83 -2.97 0.73
N THR A 105 0.61 -3.46 0.95
CA THR A 105 0.17 -3.93 2.27
C THR A 105 0.95 -5.17 2.69
N VAL A 106 1.10 -6.16 1.81
CA VAL A 106 1.90 -7.35 2.05
C VAL A 106 3.36 -6.98 2.34
N LEU A 107 3.92 -6.07 1.54
CA LEU A 107 5.28 -5.58 1.75
C LEU A 107 5.43 -4.85 3.09
N ALA A 108 4.50 -3.98 3.46
CA ALA A 108 4.56 -3.25 4.71
C ALA A 108 4.44 -4.16 5.94
N GLU A 109 3.57 -5.16 5.89
CA GLU A 109 3.46 -6.19 6.94
C GLU A 109 4.77 -6.95 7.08
N PHE A 110 5.33 -7.45 5.97
CA PHE A 110 6.62 -8.13 5.95
C PHE A 110 7.73 -7.26 6.57
N LEU A 111 7.88 -6.02 6.10
CA LEU A 111 8.92 -5.10 6.57
C LEU A 111 8.74 -4.72 8.03
N SER A 112 7.50 -4.59 8.50
CA SER A 112 7.24 -4.36 9.93
C SER A 112 7.78 -5.50 10.77
N PHE A 113 7.72 -6.75 10.30
CA PHE A 113 8.27 -7.90 11.03
C PHE A 113 9.80 -7.98 10.96
N VAL A 114 10.39 -7.72 9.79
CA VAL A 114 11.82 -7.95 9.56
C VAL A 114 12.71 -6.73 9.78
N ARG A 115 12.12 -5.55 10.10
CA ARG A 115 12.82 -4.26 10.18
C ARG A 115 14.15 -4.28 10.94
N THR A 116 14.22 -4.98 12.07
CA THR A 116 15.42 -5.05 12.93
C THR A 116 16.56 -5.88 12.34
N LYS A 117 16.31 -6.61 11.25
CA LYS A 117 17.27 -7.46 10.55
C LYS A 117 17.71 -6.87 9.21
N LEU A 118 17.16 -5.72 8.82
CA LEU A 118 17.47 -5.09 7.54
C LEU A 118 18.87 -4.47 7.56
N THR A 119 19.60 -4.66 6.47
CA THR A 119 20.85 -3.96 6.24
C THR A 119 20.60 -2.46 5.94
N PRO A 120 21.59 -1.58 6.13
CA PRO A 120 21.47 -0.16 5.79
C PRO A 120 21.06 0.10 4.33
N ALA A 121 21.57 -0.71 3.39
CA ALA A 121 21.21 -0.63 1.98
C ALA A 121 19.74 -1.03 1.72
N GLN A 122 19.22 -2.03 2.45
CA GLN A 122 17.81 -2.43 2.38
C GLN A 122 16.92 -1.36 3.03
N LEU A 123 17.29 -0.81 4.19
CA LEU A 123 16.58 0.30 4.83
C LEU A 123 16.46 1.50 3.87
N SER A 124 17.55 1.87 3.19
CA SER A 124 17.53 2.92 2.17
C SER A 124 16.52 2.63 1.05
N ARG A 125 16.42 1.38 0.60
CA ARG A 125 15.42 0.97 -0.40
C ARG A 125 14.00 1.09 0.13
N VAL A 126 13.74 0.61 1.35
CA VAL A 126 12.43 0.71 2.00
C VAL A 126 11.99 2.16 2.11
N VAL A 127 12.86 3.03 2.66
CA VAL A 127 12.56 4.45 2.83
C VAL A 127 12.20 5.09 1.49
N ARG A 128 12.92 4.77 0.42
CA ARG A 128 12.62 5.29 -0.92
C ARG A 128 11.25 4.82 -1.43
N ILE A 129 10.95 3.54 -1.33
CA ILE A 129 9.68 2.95 -1.79
C ILE A 129 8.50 3.61 -1.08
N PHE A 130 8.52 3.63 0.26
CA PHE A 130 7.41 4.17 1.05
C PHE A 130 7.33 5.70 1.02
N SER A 131 8.44 6.40 0.79
CA SER A 131 8.40 7.85 0.52
C SER A 131 7.70 8.14 -0.80
N ARG A 132 8.01 7.39 -1.87
CA ARG A 132 7.30 7.54 -3.15
C ARG A 132 5.83 7.17 -3.02
N LEU A 133 5.51 6.09 -2.32
CA LEU A 133 4.12 5.66 -2.08
C LEU A 133 3.32 6.73 -1.32
N LEU A 134 3.93 7.38 -0.32
CA LEU A 134 3.28 8.42 0.48
C LEU A 134 3.00 9.70 -0.31
N HIS A 135 3.90 10.05 -1.23
CA HIS A 135 3.80 11.23 -2.09
C HIS A 135 3.18 10.95 -3.44
N ASP A 136 2.75 9.72 -3.71
CA ASP A 136 2.13 9.40 -4.97
C ASP A 136 0.85 10.23 -5.13
N THR A 137 0.86 11.09 -6.15
CA THR A 137 -0.25 11.96 -6.49
C THR A 137 -1.27 11.28 -7.36
N GLN A 138 -1.05 10.01 -7.75
CA GLN A 138 -2.07 9.21 -8.40
C GLN A 138 -3.27 9.09 -7.47
N THR A 139 -4.42 9.54 -7.96
CA THR A 139 -5.69 9.72 -7.25
C THR A 139 -6.23 8.42 -6.60
N ASP A 140 -5.62 7.28 -6.91
CA ASP A 140 -6.11 5.94 -6.57
C ASP A 140 -5.42 5.31 -5.35
N VAL A 141 -4.44 5.95 -4.71
CA VAL A 141 -3.78 5.39 -3.51
C VAL A 141 -4.63 5.67 -2.26
N PRO A 142 -5.20 4.64 -1.60
CA PRO A 142 -6.04 4.83 -0.42
C PRO A 142 -5.31 5.54 0.72
N ILE A 143 -6.01 6.40 1.46
CA ILE A 143 -5.48 7.11 2.63
C ILE A 143 -4.90 6.13 3.67
N SER A 144 -5.50 4.94 3.81
CA SER A 144 -5.00 3.88 4.68
C SER A 144 -3.56 3.45 4.36
N LEU A 145 -3.19 3.36 3.08
CA LEU A 145 -1.80 3.07 2.69
C LEU A 145 -0.86 4.22 3.01
N GLN A 146 -1.33 5.46 2.89
CA GLN A 146 -0.53 6.63 3.24
C GLN A 146 -0.22 6.63 4.75
N ILE A 147 -1.23 6.37 5.59
CA ILE A 147 -1.07 6.23 7.04
C ILE A 147 -0.11 5.07 7.37
N MET A 148 -0.28 3.92 6.72
CA MET A 148 0.60 2.76 6.90
C MET A 148 2.04 3.08 6.52
N SER A 149 2.25 3.82 5.42
CA SER A 149 3.58 4.26 4.98
C SER A 149 4.25 5.16 6.01
N VAL A 150 3.53 6.16 6.53
CA VAL A 150 4.05 7.04 7.60
C VAL A 150 4.40 6.22 8.84
N ARG A 151 3.52 5.31 9.27
CA ARG A 151 3.75 4.46 10.43
C ARG A 151 4.99 3.59 10.26
N LEU A 152 5.18 2.97 9.09
CA LEU A 152 6.37 2.17 8.82
C LEU A 152 7.63 3.05 8.85
N LEU A 153 7.63 4.19 8.15
CA LEU A 153 8.76 5.11 8.10
C LEU A 153 9.18 5.59 9.49
N LEU A 154 8.23 5.95 10.36
CA LEU A 154 8.52 6.36 11.74
C LEU A 154 9.07 5.21 12.59
N ASN A 155 8.57 3.98 12.42
CA ASN A 155 9.13 2.81 13.08
C ASN A 155 10.57 2.51 12.63
N LEU A 156 10.93 2.85 11.38
CA LEU A 156 12.30 2.69 10.90
C LEU A 156 13.25 3.71 11.53
N CYS A 157 12.78 4.86 12.03
CA CYS A 157 13.64 5.81 12.74
C CYS A 157 14.31 5.16 13.95
N GLU A 158 13.54 4.41 14.75
CA GLU A 158 14.08 3.68 15.91
C GLU A 158 15.12 2.64 15.48
N VAL A 159 14.83 1.88 14.42
CA VAL A 159 15.75 0.86 13.88
C VAL A 159 17.06 1.50 13.40
N VAL A 160 16.97 2.61 12.67
CA VAL A 160 18.14 3.34 12.16
C VAL A 160 18.94 3.95 13.32
N TYR A 161 18.27 4.49 14.34
CA TYR A 161 18.91 5.07 15.52
C TYR A 161 19.66 4.02 16.35
N LEU A 162 19.08 2.83 16.51
CA LEU A 162 19.70 1.70 17.22
C LEU A 162 20.72 0.93 16.38
N SER A 163 20.88 1.27 15.10
CA SER A 163 21.83 0.62 14.21
C SER A 163 23.26 0.84 14.70
N LYS A 164 24.03 -0.24 14.79
CA LYS A 164 25.46 -0.22 15.17
C LYS A 164 26.37 -0.09 13.93
N ASP A 165 25.89 0.57 12.89
CA ASP A 165 26.67 0.76 11.66
C ASP A 165 27.94 1.58 12.00
N PRO A 166 29.13 1.14 11.56
CA PRO A 166 30.36 1.92 11.76
C PRO A 166 30.29 3.32 11.14
N ASN A 167 29.49 3.50 10.09
CA ASN A 167 29.30 4.79 9.44
C ASN A 167 28.03 5.49 9.92
N VAL A 168 28.19 6.33 10.94
CA VAL A 168 27.12 7.15 11.54
C VAL A 168 26.41 8.05 10.51
N GLN A 169 27.10 8.48 9.45
CA GLN A 169 26.50 9.34 8.43
C GLN A 169 25.38 8.65 7.66
N VAL A 170 25.50 7.33 7.42
CA VAL A 170 24.45 6.57 6.72
C VAL A 170 23.15 6.60 7.50
N GLY A 171 23.21 6.37 8.81
CA GLY A 171 22.05 6.45 9.69
C GLY A 171 21.45 7.84 9.74
N ARG A 172 22.29 8.87 9.88
CA ARG A 172 21.86 10.28 9.87
C ARG A 172 21.14 10.65 8.57
N ASP A 173 21.72 10.30 7.42
CA ASP A 173 21.14 10.60 6.11
C ASP A 173 19.81 9.89 5.89
N LEU A 174 19.63 8.69 6.45
CA LEU A 174 18.35 7.98 6.42
C LEU A 174 17.29 8.67 7.29
N LEU A 175 17.65 9.06 8.52
CA LEU A 175 16.74 9.79 9.42
C LEU A 175 16.30 11.12 8.82
N VAL A 176 17.23 11.90 8.26
CA VAL A 176 16.93 13.16 7.58
C VAL A 176 15.99 12.93 6.40
N ARG A 177 16.23 11.89 5.59
CA ARG A 177 15.34 11.52 4.48
C ARG A 177 13.92 11.20 4.97
N ILE A 178 13.78 10.39 6.02
CA ILE A 178 12.46 10.07 6.59
C ILE A 178 11.74 11.34 7.07
N LEU A 179 12.44 12.19 7.81
CA LEU A 179 11.86 13.43 8.34
C LEU A 179 11.41 14.36 7.21
N MET A 180 12.25 14.54 6.19
CA MET A 180 11.93 15.36 5.02
C MET A 180 10.69 14.85 4.28
N THR A 181 10.54 13.53 4.11
CA THR A 181 9.34 12.91 3.53
C THR A 181 8.09 13.28 4.34
N VAL A 182 8.12 13.12 5.66
CA VAL A 182 6.97 13.45 6.53
C VAL A 182 6.63 14.94 6.47
N VAL A 183 7.63 15.82 6.54
CA VAL A 183 7.44 17.27 6.43
C VAL A 183 6.82 17.65 5.09
N GLN A 184 7.29 17.04 3.99
CA GLN A 184 6.73 17.28 2.66
C GLN A 184 5.27 16.81 2.55
N LYS A 185 4.88 15.77 3.30
CA LYS A 185 3.48 15.32 3.35
C LYS A 185 2.62 16.35 4.06
N PHE A 186 3.09 16.93 5.17
CA PHE A 186 2.37 18.01 5.85
C PHE A 186 2.21 19.25 4.98
N ARG A 187 3.22 19.62 4.18
CA ARG A 187 3.07 20.71 3.19
C ARG A 187 1.96 20.41 2.18
N THR A 188 1.97 19.20 1.62
CA THR A 188 0.93 18.77 0.68
C THR A 188 -0.47 18.80 1.30
N LEU A 189 -0.59 18.41 2.57
CA LEU A 189 -1.87 18.48 3.30
C LEU A 189 -2.29 19.92 3.57
N LYS A 190 -1.37 20.78 4.01
CA LYS A 190 -1.62 22.21 4.22
C LYS A 190 -2.22 22.86 2.97
N ASP A 191 -1.67 22.54 1.79
CA ASP A 191 -2.15 23.12 0.53
C ASP A 191 -3.51 22.56 0.10
N LYS A 192 -3.87 21.34 0.55
CA LYS A 192 -5.15 20.69 0.24
C LYS A 192 -6.27 21.03 1.21
N ILE A 193 -5.97 21.31 2.47
CA ILE A 193 -6.96 21.58 3.54
C ILE A 193 -7.98 22.66 3.16
N PRO A 194 -7.58 23.84 2.62
CA PRO A 194 -8.54 24.87 2.25
C PRO A 194 -9.59 24.38 1.24
N LYS A 195 -9.15 23.64 0.21
CA LYS A 195 -10.06 23.08 -0.80
C LYS A 195 -11.03 22.07 -0.20
N ILE A 196 -10.53 21.19 0.69
CA ILE A 196 -11.36 20.21 1.39
C ILE A 196 -12.42 20.90 2.26
N LEU A 197 -12.05 22.01 2.92
CA LEU A 197 -12.99 22.78 3.73
C LEU A 197 -14.07 23.43 2.88
N GLU A 198 -13.69 24.07 1.77
CA GLU A 198 -14.64 24.63 0.80
C GLU A 198 -15.59 23.55 0.23
N ASP A 199 -15.07 22.38 -0.13
CA ASP A 199 -15.87 21.27 -0.65
C ASP A 199 -16.86 20.75 0.41
N ALA A 200 -16.44 20.65 1.67
CA ALA A 200 -17.30 20.25 2.78
C ALA A 200 -18.42 21.28 3.04
N GLU A 201 -18.11 22.58 2.97
CA GLU A 201 -19.10 23.65 3.09
C GLU A 201 -20.14 23.58 1.95
N ARG A 202 -19.69 23.40 0.70
CA ARG A 202 -20.58 23.22 -0.46
C ARG A 202 -21.50 22.01 -0.30
N GLU A 203 -20.99 20.87 0.19
CA GLU A 203 -21.82 19.69 0.44
C GLU A 203 -22.91 19.95 1.49
N VAL A 204 -22.58 20.68 2.56
CA VAL A 204 -23.56 21.07 3.58
C VAL A 204 -24.64 21.97 2.98
N GLU A 205 -24.27 22.98 2.19
CA GLU A 205 -25.26 23.86 1.53
C GLU A 205 -26.18 23.12 0.56
N VAL A 206 -25.66 22.14 -0.17
CA VAL A 206 -26.47 21.30 -1.08
C VAL A 206 -27.45 20.46 -0.27
N ARG A 207 -27.01 19.88 0.85
CA ARG A 207 -27.89 19.10 1.74
C ARG A 207 -29.00 19.96 2.35
N VAL A 208 -28.67 21.16 2.83
CA VAL A 208 -29.66 22.11 3.37
C VAL A 208 -30.70 22.49 2.30
N ARG A 209 -30.26 22.90 1.10
CA ARG A 209 -31.18 23.22 -0.01
C ARG A 209 -32.04 22.02 -0.44
N SER A 210 -31.51 20.80 -0.38
CA SER A 210 -32.29 19.60 -0.69
C SER A 210 -33.35 19.32 0.38
N ALA A 211 -33.04 19.53 1.66
CA ALA A 211 -34.00 19.38 2.75
C ALA A 211 -35.14 20.42 2.66
N GLU A 212 -34.80 21.69 2.39
CA GLU A 212 -35.79 22.77 2.19
C GLU A 212 -36.74 22.50 1.01
N ARG A 213 -36.25 21.90 -0.08
CA ARG A 213 -37.08 21.51 -1.23
C ARG A 213 -38.05 20.37 -0.90
N VAL A 214 -37.63 19.40 -0.10
CA VAL A 214 -38.48 18.29 0.34
C VAL A 214 -39.58 18.80 1.29
N ASP A 215 -39.22 19.66 2.24
CA ASP A 215 -40.17 20.25 3.19
C ASP A 215 -41.23 21.10 2.49
N LYS A 216 -40.82 21.88 1.48
CA LYS A 216 -41.73 22.68 0.65
C LYS A 216 -42.63 21.83 -0.25
N CYS A 217 -42.21 20.61 -0.63
CA CYS A 217 -43.03 19.68 -1.41
C CYS A 217 -44.08 18.99 -0.51
N MET A 218 -43.72 18.64 0.73
CA MET A 218 -44.61 18.02 1.71
C MET A 218 -45.72 18.99 2.19
N LEU A 219 -45.37 20.27 2.38
CA LEU A 219 -46.33 21.31 2.75
C LEU A 219 -47.22 21.79 1.58
N GLY A 220 -46.95 21.33 0.36
CA GLY A 220 -47.69 21.71 -0.86
C GLY A 220 -48.88 20.80 -1.20
N GLU A 221 -49.09 19.68 -0.48
CA GLU A 221 -50.20 18.74 -0.76
C GLU A 221 -51.46 18.95 0.11
N GLU A 222 -51.48 19.86 1.09
CA GLU A 222 -52.67 20.13 1.92
C GLU A 222 -53.66 21.16 1.30
N GLY A 223 -53.58 21.41 -0.01
CA GLY A 223 -54.18 22.60 -0.60
C GLY A 223 -55.15 22.41 -1.76
N ILE A 224 -55.63 21.21 -2.11
CA ILE A 224 -56.66 21.06 -3.17
C ILE A 224 -57.53 19.81 -2.90
N ASP A 225 -58.60 19.93 -2.11
CA ASP A 225 -59.94 19.54 -2.59
C ASP A 225 -61.02 20.06 -1.62
N GLY A 226 -61.79 21.03 -2.08
CA GLY A 226 -62.81 21.74 -1.32
C GLY A 226 -63.62 22.61 -2.28
N GLY A 227 -64.30 21.96 -3.22
CA GLY A 227 -65.22 22.54 -4.17
C GLY A 227 -66.39 21.60 -4.42
#